data_AF-A0A7S1V6G5-F1
#
_entry.id   AF-A0A7S1V6G5-F1
#
_cell.length_a   1.000
_cell.length_b   1.000
_cell.length_c   1.000
_cell.angle_alpha   90.00
_cell.angle_beta   90.00
_cell.angle_gamma   90.00
#
_symmetry.space_group_name_H-M   'P 1'
#
loop_
_entity.id
_entity.type
_entity.pdbx_description
1 polymer ?
#
loop_
_entity_poly.entity_id
_entity_poly.type
_entity_poly.pdbx_seq_one_letter_code
_entity_poly.pdbx_strand_id
1 'polypeptide(L)'
;GKANPTLHDARHRVPYFLAEQTAVRNCFRTIRAELGEDVVDWEAAKVGPPLTEEAMQQKKDKRKRRKANRKAKAAKEKAENEAAEQQRLALEEAQRKEQEAKRVRDGLQPKGSTTTNVCDFCQKLCRGKRRSQMFQRLEYAYCSTDCVNKHKRELMAKAAMARFGG
;
A
#
# COMPACT_ATOMS: atom_id res chain seq x y z
N GLY A 1 19.15 49.78 -35.22
CA GLY A 1 19.64 50.08 -33.86
C GLY A 1 19.90 48.77 -33.13
N LYS A 2 21.01 48.68 -32.39
CA LYS A 2 21.32 47.51 -31.54
C LYS A 2 20.80 47.80 -30.13
N ALA A 3 19.88 47.00 -29.61
CA ALA A 3 19.39 47.15 -28.25
C ALA A 3 20.49 46.70 -27.26
N ASN A 4 20.82 47.56 -26.29
CA ASN A 4 21.85 47.25 -25.30
C ASN A 4 21.22 46.75 -23.98
N PRO A 5 21.40 45.46 -23.62
CA PRO A 5 20.81 44.89 -22.40
C PRO A 5 21.57 45.26 -21.11
N THR A 6 22.69 46.01 -21.18
CA THR A 6 23.45 46.47 -19.99
C THR A 6 22.96 47.81 -19.44
N LEU A 7 21.97 48.44 -20.08
CA LEU A 7 21.42 49.71 -19.60
C LEU A 7 20.68 49.54 -18.28
N HIS A 8 20.76 50.56 -17.43
CA HIS A 8 20.15 50.56 -16.11
C HIS A 8 18.93 51.50 -16.04
N ASP A 9 17.89 51.06 -15.35
CA ASP A 9 16.76 51.89 -14.90
C ASP A 9 17.21 52.87 -13.79
N ALA A 10 16.37 53.83 -13.42
CA ALA A 10 16.58 54.78 -12.30
C ALA A 10 16.83 54.09 -10.94
N ARG A 11 16.49 52.79 -10.83
CA ARG A 11 16.76 51.94 -9.66
C ARG A 11 17.98 51.02 -9.85
N HIS A 12 18.85 51.30 -10.81
CA HIS A 12 20.04 50.51 -11.15
C HIS A 12 19.76 49.04 -11.57
N ARG A 13 18.55 48.74 -12.05
CA ARG A 13 18.17 47.39 -12.52
C ARG A 13 18.38 47.30 -14.03
N VAL A 14 18.91 46.16 -14.48
CA VAL A 14 19.04 45.83 -15.91
C VAL A 14 17.75 45.22 -16.47
N PRO A 15 17.49 45.34 -17.79
CA PRO A 15 16.31 44.78 -18.46
C PRO A 15 15.96 43.34 -18.08
N TYR A 16 16.96 42.49 -17.82
CA TYR A 16 16.75 41.11 -17.38
C TYR A 16 15.97 40.99 -16.05
N PHE A 17 16.14 41.94 -15.12
CA PHE A 17 15.38 41.98 -13.86
C PHE A 17 14.03 42.66 -13.99
N LEU A 18 13.81 43.43 -15.06
CA LEU A 18 12.49 43.99 -15.38
C LEU A 18 11.57 42.93 -16.00
N ALA A 19 12.14 41.86 -16.57
CA ALA A 19 11.39 40.72 -17.07
C ALA A 19 10.80 39.87 -15.93
N GLU A 20 9.53 40.15 -15.60
CA GLU A 20 8.77 39.41 -14.59
C GLU A 20 8.60 37.92 -14.96
N GLN A 21 8.25 37.67 -16.23
CA GLN A 21 7.99 36.33 -16.74
C GLN A 21 9.28 35.54 -16.97
N THR A 22 9.30 34.30 -16.49
CA THR A 22 10.42 33.35 -16.71
C THR A 22 10.66 33.07 -18.19
N ALA A 23 9.60 33.08 -19.01
CA ALA A 23 9.72 32.92 -20.46
C ALA A 23 10.57 34.04 -21.08
N VAL A 24 10.33 35.30 -20.70
CA VAL A 24 11.07 36.46 -21.21
C VAL A 24 12.53 36.43 -20.73
N ARG A 25 12.78 36.05 -19.47
CA ARG A 25 14.14 35.83 -18.96
C ARG A 25 14.88 34.72 -19.69
N ASN A 26 14.18 33.65 -20.06
CA ASN A 26 14.76 32.58 -20.86
C ASN A 26 15.13 33.05 -22.28
N CYS A 27 14.37 33.96 -22.90
CA CYS A 27 14.73 34.54 -24.19
C CYS A 27 16.12 35.21 -24.15
N PHE A 28 16.45 36.00 -23.11
CA PHE A 28 17.79 36.57 -22.96
C PHE A 28 18.88 35.49 -22.90
N ARG A 29 18.59 34.35 -22.27
CA ARG A 29 19.53 33.22 -22.14
C ARG A 29 19.66 32.39 -23.42
N THR A 30 18.59 32.31 -24.22
CA THR A 30 18.59 31.69 -25.55
C THR A 30 19.34 32.57 -26.54
N ILE A 31 19.10 33.89 -26.52
CA ILE A 31 19.84 34.86 -27.34
C ILE A 31 21.33 34.89 -26.95
N ARG A 32 21.67 34.76 -25.66
CA ARG A 32 23.07 34.57 -25.20
C ARG A 32 23.72 33.32 -25.83
N ALA A 33 22.95 32.25 -26.03
CA ALA A 33 23.43 31.03 -26.68
C ALA A 33 23.61 31.20 -28.20
N GLU A 34 22.73 31.98 -28.85
CA GLU A 34 22.73 32.18 -30.31
C GLU A 34 23.76 33.22 -30.77
N LEU A 35 23.87 34.36 -30.07
CA LEU A 35 24.77 35.45 -30.42
C LEU A 35 26.21 35.22 -29.92
N GLY A 36 26.42 34.31 -28.97
CA GLY A 36 27.71 34.07 -28.33
C GLY A 36 28.07 35.10 -27.25
N GLU A 37 29.21 34.89 -26.59
CA GLU A 37 29.65 35.72 -25.46
C GLU A 37 30.38 37.01 -25.87
N ASP A 38 30.77 37.12 -27.14
CA ASP A 38 31.61 38.21 -27.63
C ASP A 38 30.84 39.49 -28.01
N VAL A 39 29.51 39.38 -28.18
CA VAL A 39 28.68 40.47 -28.71
C VAL A 39 28.20 41.44 -27.62
N VAL A 40 27.94 40.92 -26.42
CA VAL A 40 27.37 41.65 -25.29
C VAL A 40 28.06 41.17 -24.02
N ASP A 41 28.40 42.10 -23.13
CA ASP A 41 28.79 41.77 -21.77
C ASP A 41 27.57 41.25 -20.98
N TRP A 42 27.34 39.94 -21.06
CA TRP A 42 26.21 39.26 -20.43
C TRP A 42 26.30 39.27 -18.90
N GLU A 43 27.50 39.41 -18.34
CA GLU A 43 27.73 39.52 -16.90
C GLU A 43 27.28 40.91 -16.40
N ALA A 44 27.61 41.98 -17.14
CA ALA A 44 27.06 43.32 -16.87
C ALA A 44 25.52 43.36 -17.04
N ALA A 45 24.98 42.62 -18.01
CA ALA A 45 23.53 42.43 -18.20
C ALA A 45 22.90 41.47 -17.16
N LYS A 46 23.71 40.85 -16.28
CA LYS A 46 23.30 39.90 -15.23
C LYS A 46 22.44 38.74 -15.76
N VAL A 47 22.63 38.35 -17.02
CA VAL A 47 21.93 37.23 -17.65
C VAL A 47 22.67 35.95 -17.29
N GLY A 48 21.99 34.97 -16.71
CA GLY A 48 22.62 33.69 -16.33
C GLY A 48 23.15 32.86 -17.51
N PRO A 49 23.67 31.65 -17.25
CA PRO A 49 24.27 30.81 -18.28
C PRO A 49 23.34 30.57 -19.48
N PRO A 50 23.91 30.41 -20.70
CA PRO A 50 23.13 30.20 -21.91
C PRO A 50 22.17 29.02 -21.75
N LEU A 51 20.96 29.20 -22.27
CA LEU A 51 19.92 28.17 -22.23
C LEU A 51 19.72 27.62 -23.64
N THR A 52 20.35 26.48 -23.93
CA THR A 52 20.15 25.78 -25.20
C THR A 52 18.82 25.02 -25.19
N GLU A 53 18.17 24.96 -26.35
CA GLU A 53 16.96 24.15 -26.53
C GLU A 53 17.21 22.67 -26.21
N GLU A 54 18.40 22.17 -26.54
CA GLU A 54 18.84 20.82 -26.20
C GLU A 54 18.87 20.58 -24.68
N ALA A 55 19.39 21.51 -23.89
CA ALA A 55 19.41 21.38 -22.43
C ALA A 55 17.99 21.42 -21.82
N MET A 56 17.07 22.19 -22.42
CA MET A 56 15.65 22.18 -22.04
C MET A 56 14.98 20.85 -22.37
N GLN A 57 15.24 20.32 -23.56
CA GLN A 57 14.67 19.06 -24.02
C GLN A 57 15.20 17.88 -23.20
N GLN A 58 16.50 17.82 -22.92
CA GLN A 58 17.10 16.82 -22.04
C GLN A 58 16.49 16.84 -20.63
N LYS A 59 16.25 18.02 -20.06
CA LYS A 59 15.56 18.15 -18.75
C LYS A 59 14.13 17.62 -18.81
N LYS A 60 13.39 17.93 -19.89
CA LYS A 60 12.02 17.47 -20.12
C LYS A 60 11.97 15.94 -20.25
N ASP A 61 12.88 15.35 -21.02
CA ASP A 61 12.93 13.92 -21.24
C ASP A 61 13.40 13.15 -20.00
N LYS A 62 14.38 13.69 -19.26
CA LYS A 62 14.76 13.17 -17.93
C LYS A 62 13.57 13.20 -16.97
N ARG A 63 12.79 14.28 -16.95
CA ARG A 63 11.58 14.38 -16.11
C ARG A 63 10.51 13.38 -16.52
N LYS A 64 10.25 13.22 -17.82
CA LYS A 64 9.31 12.23 -18.36
C LYS A 64 9.74 10.81 -17.99
N ARG A 65 11.01 10.44 -18.20
CA ARG A 65 11.56 9.12 -17.86
C ARG A 65 11.45 8.83 -16.36
N ARG A 66 11.80 9.79 -15.50
CA ARG A 66 11.62 9.64 -14.04
C ARG A 66 10.17 9.44 -13.65
N LYS A 67 9.24 10.19 -14.25
CA LYS A 67 7.80 10.05 -14.00
C LYS A 67 7.28 8.68 -14.44
N ALA A 68 7.69 8.21 -15.63
CA ALA A 68 7.31 6.90 -16.14
C ALA A 68 7.83 5.78 -15.24
N ASN A 69 9.10 5.83 -14.83
CA ASN A 69 9.69 4.82 -13.95
C ASN A 69 9.01 4.80 -12.56
N ARG A 70 8.71 5.96 -11.98
CA ARG A 70 7.97 6.04 -10.71
C ARG A 70 6.58 5.42 -10.82
N LYS A 71 5.87 5.67 -11.93
CA LYS A 71 4.55 5.07 -12.18
C LYS A 71 4.64 3.54 -12.34
N ALA A 72 5.61 3.05 -13.10
CA ALA A 72 5.81 1.62 -13.30
C ALA A 72 6.13 0.90 -11.97
N LYS A 73 7.02 1.48 -11.15
CA LYS A 73 7.34 0.94 -9.82
C LYS A 73 6.12 0.91 -8.91
N ALA A 74 5.37 2.01 -8.84
CA ALA A 74 4.17 2.08 -8.01
C ALA A 74 3.09 1.09 -8.45
N ALA A 75 2.93 0.86 -9.76
CA ALA A 75 1.99 -0.14 -10.28
C ALA A 75 2.41 -1.56 -9.91
N LYS A 76 3.71 -1.89 -10.03
CA LYS A 76 4.27 -3.19 -9.63
C LYS A 76 4.08 -3.45 -8.13
N GLU A 77 4.42 -2.48 -7.29
CA GLU A 77 4.26 -2.57 -5.84
C GLU A 77 2.79 -2.73 -5.44
N LYS A 78 1.87 -2.01 -6.10
CA LYS A 78 0.44 -2.18 -5.86
C LYS A 78 -0.03 -3.60 -6.22
N ALA A 79 0.38 -4.12 -7.37
CA ALA A 79 0.01 -5.46 -7.80
C ALA A 79 0.60 -6.55 -6.88
N GLU A 80 1.83 -6.38 -6.42
CA GLU A 80 2.48 -7.30 -5.46
C GLU A 80 1.75 -7.29 -4.11
N ASN A 81 1.36 -6.11 -3.61
CA ASN A 81 0.60 -6.00 -2.37
C ASN A 81 -0.80 -6.62 -2.48
N GLU A 82 -1.51 -6.37 -3.58
CA GLU A 82 -2.82 -6.98 -3.84
C GLU A 82 -2.72 -8.52 -3.93
N ALA A 83 -1.72 -9.05 -4.61
CA ALA A 83 -1.48 -10.48 -4.69
C ALA A 83 -1.15 -11.09 -3.32
N ALA A 84 -0.32 -10.42 -2.52
CA ALA A 84 0.01 -10.86 -1.16
C ALA A 84 -1.20 -10.83 -0.23
N GLU A 85 -2.05 -9.81 -0.34
CA GLU A 85 -3.30 -9.72 0.42
C GLU A 85 -4.27 -10.84 0.04
N GLN A 86 -4.45 -11.10 -1.26
CA GLN A 86 -5.27 -12.21 -1.74
C GLN A 86 -4.75 -13.57 -1.25
N GLN A 87 -3.43 -13.80 -1.28
CA GLN A 87 -2.84 -15.02 -0.75
C GLN A 87 -3.08 -15.16 0.76
N ARG A 88 -2.94 -14.08 1.53
CA ARG A 88 -3.23 -14.10 2.97
C ARG A 88 -4.70 -14.44 3.26
N LEU A 89 -5.63 -13.83 2.53
CA LEU A 89 -7.07 -14.11 2.67
C LEU A 89 -7.40 -15.57 2.30
N ALA A 90 -6.80 -16.09 1.22
CA ALA A 90 -6.98 -17.49 0.82
C ALA A 90 -6.44 -18.48 1.86
N LEU A 91 -5.28 -18.20 2.46
CA LEU A 91 -4.71 -19.01 3.53
C LEU A 91 -5.59 -18.97 4.79
N GLU A 92 -6.08 -17.79 5.19
CA GLU A 92 -6.97 -17.65 6.34
C GLU A 92 -8.30 -18.39 6.11
N GLU A 93 -8.86 -18.31 4.91
CA GLU A 93 -10.06 -19.05 4.54
C GLU A 93 -9.83 -20.57 4.57
N ALA A 94 -8.69 -21.03 4.02
CA ALA A 94 -8.32 -22.44 4.06
C ALA A 94 -8.16 -22.95 5.50
N GLN A 95 -7.48 -22.18 6.36
CA GLN A 95 -7.35 -22.50 7.79
C GLN A 95 -8.70 -22.54 8.49
N ARG A 96 -9.60 -21.58 8.21
CA ARG A 96 -10.95 -21.57 8.77
C ARG A 96 -11.75 -22.81 8.35
N LYS A 97 -11.70 -23.19 7.07
CA LYS A 97 -12.34 -24.40 6.55
C LYS A 97 -11.76 -25.66 7.17
N GLU A 98 -10.45 -25.73 7.37
CA GLU A 98 -9.80 -26.86 8.04
C GLU A 98 -10.22 -26.98 9.51
N GLN A 99 -10.26 -25.86 10.25
CA GLN A 99 -10.75 -25.85 11.63
C GLN A 99 -12.21 -26.28 11.72
N GLU A 100 -13.07 -25.82 10.80
CA GLU A 100 -14.46 -26.23 10.73
C GLU A 100 -14.59 -27.73 10.40
N ALA A 101 -13.82 -28.22 9.43
CA ALA A 101 -13.76 -29.64 9.11
C ALA A 101 -13.28 -30.49 10.31
N LYS A 102 -12.30 -30.00 11.08
CA LYS A 102 -11.86 -30.65 12.33
C LYS A 102 -13.00 -30.73 13.34
N ARG A 103 -13.76 -29.64 13.55
CA ARG A 103 -14.94 -29.65 14.45
C ARG A 103 -15.97 -30.67 14.01
N VAL A 104 -16.30 -30.71 12.71
CA VAL A 104 -17.27 -31.66 12.16
C VAL A 104 -16.75 -33.10 12.30
N ARG A 105 -15.46 -33.35 12.06
CA ARG A 105 -14.83 -34.66 12.31
C ARG A 105 -14.98 -35.07 13.77
N ASP A 106 -14.79 -34.15 14.70
CA ASP A 106 -14.93 -34.39 16.13
C ASP A 106 -16.40 -34.43 16.59
N GLY A 107 -17.38 -34.37 15.68
CA GLY A 107 -18.80 -34.50 16.01
C GLY A 107 -19.43 -33.23 16.56
N LEU A 108 -18.72 -32.11 16.53
CA LEU A 108 -19.24 -30.82 16.94
C LEU A 108 -19.92 -30.10 15.78
N GLN A 109 -20.87 -29.25 16.13
CA GLN A 109 -21.53 -28.36 15.17
C GLN A 109 -20.56 -27.25 14.67
N PRO A 110 -20.79 -26.72 13.44
CA PRO A 110 -20.04 -25.60 12.89
C PRO A 110 -20.15 -24.39 13.81
N LYS A 111 -19.03 -23.69 14.03
CA LYS A 111 -18.94 -22.64 15.05
C LYS A 111 -19.85 -21.46 14.68
N GLY A 112 -20.99 -21.31 15.36
CA GLY A 112 -21.97 -20.26 15.08
C GLY A 112 -21.61 -18.87 15.62
N SER A 113 -20.56 -18.73 16.45
CA SER A 113 -20.16 -17.45 17.02
C SER A 113 -18.64 -17.31 17.12
N THR A 114 -18.12 -16.11 16.84
CA THR A 114 -16.72 -15.73 17.08
C THR A 114 -16.40 -15.53 18.56
N THR A 115 -17.42 -15.47 19.42
CA THR A 115 -17.26 -15.30 20.87
C THR A 115 -16.54 -16.49 21.49
N THR A 116 -15.63 -16.24 22.44
CA THR A 116 -14.80 -17.27 23.08
C THR A 116 -15.50 -18.02 24.23
N ASN A 117 -16.51 -17.40 24.86
CA ASN A 117 -17.26 -17.92 26.00
C ASN A 117 -18.53 -18.65 25.59
N VAL A 118 -18.48 -19.43 24.51
CA VAL A 118 -19.58 -20.30 24.06
C VAL A 118 -19.21 -21.76 24.30
N CYS A 119 -20.19 -22.57 24.68
CA CYS A 119 -20.01 -24.01 24.80
C CYS A 119 -19.73 -24.61 23.41
N ASP A 120 -18.67 -25.40 23.27
CA ASP A 120 -18.31 -26.01 21.99
C ASP A 120 -19.37 -27.01 21.49
N PHE A 121 -20.06 -27.69 22.41
CA PHE A 121 -21.07 -28.69 22.11
C PHE A 121 -22.46 -28.09 21.81
N CYS A 122 -23.04 -27.37 22.77
CA CYS A 122 -24.41 -26.85 22.65
C CYS A 122 -24.48 -25.39 22.14
N GLN A 123 -23.34 -24.77 21.88
CA GLN A 123 -23.20 -23.39 21.36
C GLN A 123 -23.81 -22.27 22.21
N LYS A 124 -24.31 -22.59 23.41
CA LYS A 124 -24.87 -21.59 24.33
C LYS A 124 -23.78 -20.68 24.90
N LEU A 125 -24.07 -19.38 24.91
CA LEU A 125 -23.22 -18.37 25.54
C LEU A 125 -23.21 -18.55 27.07
N CYS A 126 -22.01 -18.72 27.63
CA CYS A 126 -21.78 -18.84 29.06
C CYS A 126 -21.55 -17.44 29.67
N ARG A 127 -22.65 -16.73 29.95
CA ARG A 127 -22.59 -15.38 30.54
C ARG A 127 -21.81 -15.39 31.86
N GLY A 128 -20.97 -14.38 32.06
CA GLY A 128 -20.19 -14.22 33.29
C GLY A 128 -19.03 -15.20 33.48
N LYS A 129 -18.84 -16.18 32.59
CA LYS A 129 -17.72 -17.12 32.63
C LYS A 129 -16.76 -16.86 31.48
N ARG A 130 -15.47 -16.87 31.76
CA ARG A 130 -14.43 -16.92 30.73
C ARG A 130 -14.19 -18.37 30.30
N ARG A 131 -13.66 -18.61 29.09
CA ARG A 131 -13.34 -19.95 28.58
C ARG A 131 -12.47 -20.79 29.52
N SER A 132 -11.60 -20.16 30.32
CA SER A 132 -10.77 -20.82 31.34
C SER A 132 -11.56 -21.31 32.56
N GLN A 133 -12.74 -20.73 32.84
CA GLN A 133 -13.62 -21.09 33.94
C GLN A 133 -14.72 -22.09 33.51
N MET A 134 -14.71 -22.50 32.25
CA MET A 134 -15.59 -23.51 31.69
C MET A 134 -14.97 -24.90 31.86
N PHE A 135 -15.78 -25.95 31.80
CA PHE A 135 -15.24 -27.31 31.81
C PHE A 135 -14.44 -27.53 30.54
N GLN A 136 -13.23 -28.09 30.63
CA GLN A 136 -12.35 -28.30 29.48
C GLN A 136 -12.03 -29.79 29.34
N ARG A 137 -12.02 -30.28 28.09
CA ARG A 137 -11.57 -31.64 27.75
C ARG A 137 -11.11 -31.67 26.30
N LEU A 138 -9.90 -32.19 26.09
CA LEU A 138 -9.16 -32.04 24.83
C LEU A 138 -9.02 -30.54 24.51
N GLU A 139 -9.31 -30.12 23.28
CA GLU A 139 -9.24 -28.71 22.86
C GLU A 139 -10.56 -27.93 23.06
N TYR A 140 -11.56 -28.57 23.68
CA TYR A 140 -12.93 -28.07 23.75
C TYR A 140 -13.34 -27.61 25.15
N ALA A 141 -14.21 -26.59 25.20
CA ALA A 141 -14.77 -26.00 26.41
C ALA A 141 -16.30 -26.14 26.46
N TYR A 142 -16.84 -26.42 27.63
CA TYR A 142 -18.24 -26.80 27.82
C TYR A 142 -18.90 -26.01 28.95
N CYS A 143 -20.20 -25.73 28.81
CA CYS A 143 -20.97 -25.03 29.85
C CYS A 143 -21.21 -25.88 31.11
N SER A 144 -21.24 -27.21 30.98
CA SER A 144 -21.54 -28.15 32.04
C SER A 144 -20.91 -29.53 31.77
N THR A 145 -20.81 -30.35 32.80
CA THR A 145 -20.40 -31.76 32.72
C THR A 145 -21.33 -32.60 31.83
N ASP A 146 -22.62 -32.25 31.74
CA ASP A 146 -23.55 -32.90 30.80
C ASP A 146 -23.12 -32.73 29.35
N CYS A 147 -22.69 -31.52 28.96
CA CYS A 147 -22.21 -31.28 27.60
C CYS A 147 -20.90 -32.02 27.32
N VAL A 148 -20.01 -32.15 28.32
CA VAL A 148 -18.80 -32.98 28.22
C VAL A 148 -19.16 -34.44 27.96
N ASN A 149 -20.13 -34.97 28.71
CA ASN A 149 -20.56 -36.37 28.61
C ASN A 149 -21.31 -36.66 27.32
N LYS A 150 -22.16 -35.74 26.84
CA LYS A 150 -22.85 -35.89 25.55
C LYS A 150 -21.85 -35.91 24.39
N HIS A 151 -20.91 -34.96 24.35
CA HIS A 151 -19.87 -34.96 23.33
C HIS A 151 -18.99 -36.22 23.39
N LYS A 152 -18.66 -36.72 24.59
CA LYS A 152 -17.96 -38.02 24.76
C LYS A 152 -18.71 -39.16 24.08
N ARG A 153 -20.02 -39.23 24.26
CA ARG A 153 -20.87 -40.29 23.68
C ARG A 153 -20.92 -40.18 22.15
N GLU A 154 -21.01 -38.98 21.60
CA GLU A 154 -20.98 -38.77 20.15
C GLU A 154 -19.64 -39.16 19.53
N LEU A 155 -18.52 -38.78 20.14
CA LEU A 155 -17.19 -39.21 19.70
C LEU A 155 -17.06 -40.74 19.72
N MET A 156 -17.54 -41.39 20.78
CA MET A 156 -17.54 -42.85 20.89
C MET A 156 -18.44 -43.50 19.83
N ALA A 157 -19.64 -42.98 19.62
CA ALA A 157 -20.58 -43.49 18.63
C ALA A 157 -20.01 -43.35 17.20
N LYS A 158 -19.42 -42.20 16.88
CA LYS A 158 -18.80 -41.95 15.58
C LYS A 158 -17.59 -42.84 15.33
N ALA A 159 -16.73 -43.02 16.34
CA ALA A 159 -15.60 -43.93 16.26
C ALA A 159 -16.05 -45.39 16.10
N ALA A 160 -17.16 -45.79 16.73
CA ALA A 160 -17.75 -47.12 16.51
C ALA A 160 -18.27 -47.26 15.07
N MET A 161 -19.05 -46.29 14.56
CA MET A 161 -19.55 -46.34 13.17
C MET A 161 -18.42 -46.40 12.14
N ALA A 162 -17.32 -45.67 12.33
CA ALA A 162 -16.17 -45.70 11.45
C ALA A 162 -15.45 -47.07 11.41
N ARG A 163 -15.63 -47.92 12.44
CA ARG A 163 -15.02 -49.25 12.53
C ARG A 163 -15.89 -50.35 11.94
N PHE A 164 -17.21 -50.15 11.87
CA PHE A 164 -18.19 -51.15 11.41
C PHE A 164 -18.80 -50.84 10.03
N GLY A 165 -18.63 -49.63 9.51
CA GLY A 165 -19.22 -49.18 8.25
C GLY A 165 -18.23 -48.84 7.14
N GLY A 166 -17.04 -49.46 7.14
CA GLY A 166 -16.06 -49.39 6.05
C GLY A 166 -16.20 -50.55 5.09
#